data_AF-A0A9P6TIP2-F1
#
_entry.id   AF-A0A9P6TIP2-F1
#
_cell.length_a   1.000
_cell.length_b   1.000
_cell.length_c   1.000
_cell.angle_alpha   90.00
_cell.angle_beta   90.00
_cell.angle_gamma   90.00
#
_symmetry.space_group_name_H-M   'P 1'
#
loop_
_entity.id
_entity.type
_entity.pdbx_description
1 polymer ?
#
loop_
_entity_poly.entity_id
_entity_poly.type
_entity_poly.pdbx_seq_one_letter_code
_entity_poly.pdbx_strand_id
1 'polypeptide(L)'
;LLWPWRNAEGQRAIPSNDSVHVRVVPHIDDVNHSVTFDILDRELAPGTIIQLGRFSDRSMPNRMSFDSKVVSRIHCKFWVDNDGK
;
A
#
# COMPACT_ATOMS: atom_id res chain seq x y z
N LEU A 1 -0.50 12.06 -39.36
CA LEU A 1 -0.51 12.84 -38.10
C LEU A 1 -1.33 12.05 -37.09
N LEU A 2 -0.71 11.06 -36.42
CA LEU A 2 -1.30 10.28 -35.34
C LEU A 2 -0.52 10.61 -34.06
N TRP A 3 -1.23 11.01 -33.02
CA TRP A 3 -0.69 11.38 -31.71
C TRP A 3 -0.24 10.12 -30.92
N PRO A 4 0.88 10.17 -30.16
CA PRO A 4 1.62 8.96 -29.77
C PRO A 4 1.17 8.27 -28.46
N TRP A 5 -0.11 8.33 -28.07
CA TRP A 5 -0.54 7.88 -26.73
C TRP A 5 -1.71 6.90 -26.68
N ARG A 6 -1.85 5.98 -27.65
CA ARG A 6 -2.81 4.86 -27.55
C ARG A 6 -2.07 3.53 -27.41
N ASN A 7 -2.11 2.96 -26.22
CA ASN A 7 -1.77 1.56 -25.98
C ASN A 7 -3.03 0.71 -26.23
N ALA A 8 -2.86 -0.51 -26.72
CA ALA A 8 -3.93 -1.36 -27.27
C ALA A 8 -4.94 -1.95 -26.26
N GLU A 9 -4.95 -1.51 -25.01
CA GLU A 9 -5.76 -2.13 -23.93
C GLU A 9 -6.72 -1.16 -23.22
N GLY A 10 -7.12 -0.06 -23.87
CA GLY A 10 -8.33 0.70 -23.48
C GLY A 10 -8.29 1.44 -22.14
N GLN A 11 -7.19 1.39 -21.37
CA GLN A 11 -7.03 2.21 -20.17
C GLN A 11 -6.25 3.48 -20.51
N ARG A 12 -6.91 4.64 -20.33
CA ARG A 12 -6.22 5.93 -20.22
C ARG A 12 -5.32 5.85 -18.99
N ALA A 13 -4.01 5.73 -19.18
CA ALA A 13 -3.08 6.14 -18.15
C ALA A 13 -3.22 7.66 -18.02
N ILE A 14 -4.02 8.10 -17.04
CA ILE A 14 -4.05 9.50 -16.63
C ILE A 14 -2.87 9.63 -15.67
N PRO A 15 -1.80 10.36 -16.01
CA PRO A 15 -0.79 10.71 -15.03
C PRO A 15 -1.40 11.83 -14.18
N SER A 16 -2.26 11.46 -13.24
CA SER A 16 -2.62 12.38 -12.19
C SER A 16 -1.61 12.20 -11.06
N ASN A 17 -1.05 13.30 -10.61
CA ASN A 17 -0.14 13.39 -9.49
C ASN A 17 -0.89 13.15 -8.15
N ASP A 18 -1.91 12.29 -8.18
CA ASP A 18 -2.91 12.11 -7.11
C ASP A 18 -2.58 10.90 -6.21
N SER A 19 -1.46 10.22 -6.45
CA SER A 19 -1.01 9.17 -5.55
C SER A 19 -0.54 9.76 -4.22
N VAL A 20 -1.06 9.25 -3.12
CA VAL A 20 -0.65 9.66 -1.77
C VAL A 20 0.46 8.74 -1.27
N HIS A 21 1.51 9.31 -0.70
CA HIS A 21 2.54 8.54 -0.02
C HIS A 21 2.05 8.14 1.38
N VAL A 22 1.99 6.84 1.64
CA VAL A 22 1.58 6.27 2.93
C VAL A 22 2.79 5.64 3.61
N ARG A 23 3.04 6.05 4.85
CA ARG A 23 4.08 5.51 5.73
C ARG A 23 3.47 4.97 7.01
N VAL A 24 3.72 3.70 7.31
CA VAL A 24 3.30 3.06 8.55
C VAL A 24 4.52 2.87 9.44
N VAL A 25 4.52 3.57 10.59
CA VAL A 25 5.55 3.47 11.62
C VAL A 25 4.93 2.83 12.86
N PRO A 26 5.28 1.58 13.20
CA PRO A 26 4.76 0.94 14.40
C PRO A 26 5.27 1.63 15.67
N HIS A 27 4.35 1.94 16.58
CA HIS A 27 4.70 2.38 17.93
C HIS A 27 4.94 1.15 18.81
N ILE A 28 6.02 1.14 19.58
CA ILE A 28 6.39 0.02 20.46
C ILE A 28 6.46 0.56 21.89
N ASP A 29 5.52 0.12 22.74
CA ASP A 29 5.40 0.60 24.12
C ASP A 29 6.47 0.00 25.06
N ASP A 30 6.88 -1.25 24.82
CA ASP A 30 7.90 -1.94 25.61
C ASP A 30 9.11 -2.33 24.76
N VAL A 31 10.20 -1.60 24.94
CA VAL A 31 11.46 -1.80 24.21
C VAL A 31 12.17 -3.08 24.67
N ASN A 32 11.85 -3.62 25.86
CA ASN A 32 12.51 -4.82 26.41
C ASN A 32 11.94 -6.14 25.86
N HIS A 33 10.74 -6.10 25.28
CA HIS A 33 10.12 -7.20 24.54
C HIS A 33 9.96 -6.88 23.06
N SER A 34 10.74 -5.91 22.55
CA SER A 34 10.53 -5.33 21.23
C SER A 34 10.66 -6.37 20.13
N VAL A 35 9.53 -6.70 19.51
CA VAL A 35 9.53 -7.24 18.16
C VAL A 35 9.99 -6.11 17.25
N THR A 36 11.04 -6.32 16.47
CA THR A 36 11.47 -5.35 15.46
C THR A 36 10.43 -5.33 14.35
N PHE A 37 9.95 -4.13 14.00
CA PHE A 37 9.07 -3.95 12.85
C PHE A 37 9.74 -3.05 11.82
N ASP A 38 9.68 -3.49 10.57
CA ASP A 38 10.07 -2.65 9.46
C ASP A 38 9.05 -1.53 9.27
N ILE A 39 9.55 -0.36 8.88
CA ILE A 39 8.72 0.73 8.38
C ILE A 39 8.20 0.33 7.01
N LEU A 40 6.89 0.49 6.80
CA LEU A 40 6.26 0.19 5.52
C LEU A 40 5.93 1.49 4.80
N ASP A 41 6.49 1.66 3.60
CA ASP A 41 6.29 2.83 2.74
C ASP A 41 5.66 2.40 1.41
N ARG A 42 4.67 3.17 0.93
CA ARG A 42 3.97 2.84 -0.31
C ARG A 42 3.28 4.04 -0.94
N GLU A 43 3.26 4.08 -2.27
CA GLU A 43 2.38 4.98 -3.02
C GLU A 43 1.00 4.36 -3.18
N LEU A 44 -0.02 5.16 -2.88
CA LEU A 44 -1.43 4.77 -2.94
C LEU A 44 -2.15 5.63 -3.97
N ALA A 45 -2.51 5.02 -5.11
CA ALA A 45 -3.35 5.65 -6.10
C ALA A 45 -4.83 5.64 -5.66
N PRO A 46 -5.62 6.68 -5.99
CA PRO A 46 -7.05 6.71 -5.71
C PRO A 46 -7.78 5.48 -6.27
N GLY A 47 -8.76 4.98 -5.52
CA GLY A 47 -9.51 3.77 -5.87
C GLY A 47 -8.75 2.45 -5.67
N THR A 48 -7.52 2.50 -5.16
CA THR A 48 -6.75 1.29 -4.80
C THR A 48 -6.97 0.92 -3.34
N ILE A 49 -7.20 -0.37 -3.07
CA ILE A 49 -7.31 -0.91 -1.71
C ILE A 49 -6.02 -1.64 -1.36
N ILE A 50 -5.38 -1.25 -0.24
CA ILE A 50 -4.22 -1.94 0.30
C ILE A 50 -4.63 -2.77 1.50
N GLN A 51 -4.15 -4.01 1.55
CA GLN A 51 -4.31 -4.87 2.72
C GLN A 51 -3.06 -4.84 3.58
N LEU A 52 -3.23 -4.61 4.87
CA LEU A 52 -2.17 -4.66 5.87
C LEU A 52 -2.33 -5.91 6.73
N GLY A 53 -1.25 -6.63 6.98
CA GLY A 53 -1.30 -7.80 7.86
C GLY A 53 -0.04 -8.66 7.80
N ARG A 54 -0.12 -9.84 8.39
CA ARG A 54 0.96 -10.84 8.36
C ARG A 54 0.74 -11.83 7.21
N PHE A 55 1.32 -11.52 6.06
CA PHE A 55 1.29 -12.40 4.89
C PHE A 55 2.59 -13.18 4.76
N SER A 56 2.49 -14.47 4.42
CA SER A 56 3.67 -15.29 4.10
C SER A 56 4.27 -14.95 2.74
N ASP A 57 3.46 -14.39 1.84
CA ASP A 57 3.87 -13.98 0.49
C ASP A 57 3.84 -12.45 0.40
N ARG A 58 5.02 -11.86 0.13
CA ARG A 58 5.24 -10.42 0.03
C ARG A 58 5.22 -9.91 -1.42
N SER A 59 5.06 -10.79 -2.41
CA SER A 59 5.13 -10.42 -3.84
C SER A 59 3.87 -9.70 -4.35
N MET A 60 2.79 -9.72 -3.57
CA MET A 60 1.52 -9.14 -3.99
C MET A 60 1.58 -7.62 -3.93
N PRO A 61 1.37 -6.93 -5.06
CA PRO A 61 1.52 -5.48 -5.13
C PRO A 61 0.62 -4.81 -4.11
N ASN A 62 -0.65 -5.19 -3.95
CA ASN A 62 -1.62 -4.51 -3.08
C ASN A 62 -1.59 -4.95 -1.60
N ARG A 63 -0.44 -5.43 -1.11
CA ARG A 63 -0.27 -5.83 0.28
C ARG A 63 0.92 -5.13 0.92
N MET A 64 0.73 -4.78 2.19
CA MET A 64 1.78 -4.37 3.10
C MET A 64 1.88 -5.43 4.19
N SER A 65 3.07 -6.01 4.36
CA SER A 65 3.27 -7.20 5.17
C SER A 65 4.13 -6.91 6.38
N PHE A 66 3.62 -7.23 7.57
CA PHE A 66 4.43 -7.31 8.79
C PHE A 66 4.91 -8.74 9.03
N ASP A 67 6.17 -8.91 9.41
CA ASP A 67 6.73 -10.21 9.79
C ASP A 67 6.68 -10.43 11.30
N SER A 68 5.48 -10.31 11.87
CA SER A 68 5.33 -10.33 13.33
C SER A 68 4.09 -11.09 13.76
N LYS A 69 4.28 -12.08 14.64
CA LYS A 69 3.22 -12.93 15.19
C LYS A 69 2.14 -12.17 15.95
N VAL A 70 2.45 -10.96 16.45
CA VAL A 70 1.47 -10.11 17.13
C VAL A 70 0.55 -9.36 16.15
N VAL A 71 0.80 -9.45 14.84
CA VAL A 71 -0.07 -8.92 13.79
C VAL A 71 -0.91 -10.05 13.18
N SER A 72 -2.21 -9.83 13.05
CA SER A 72 -3.13 -10.78 12.41
C SER A 72 -2.85 -10.90 10.90
N ARG A 73 -3.22 -12.04 10.29
CA ARG A 73 -2.97 -12.29 8.85
C ARG A 73 -3.65 -11.27 7.95
N ILE A 74 -4.86 -10.83 8.31
CA ILE A 74 -5.61 -9.78 7.64
C ILE A 74 -5.98 -8.79 8.75
N HIS A 75 -5.15 -7.76 8.93
CA HIS A 75 -5.27 -6.85 10.06
C HIS A 75 -6.22 -5.71 9.75
N CYS A 76 -5.94 -4.98 8.68
CA CYS A 76 -6.82 -3.94 8.21
C CYS A 76 -6.69 -3.75 6.71
N LYS A 77 -7.55 -2.88 6.18
CA LYS A 77 -7.47 -2.38 4.81
C LYS A 77 -7.59 -0.87 4.86
N PHE A 78 -6.95 -0.19 3.93
CA PHE A 78 -7.11 1.24 3.74
C PHE A 78 -7.06 1.58 2.25
N TRP A 79 -7.66 2.70 1.92
CA TRP A 79 -7.81 3.22 0.57
C TRP A 79 -7.89 4.75 0.63
N VAL A 80 -7.71 5.39 -0.51
CA VAL A 80 -7.99 6.82 -0.73
C VAL A 80 -9.11 6.88 -1.74
N ASP A 81 -10.15 7.64 -1.42
CA ASP A 81 -11.29 7.84 -2.31
C ASP A 81 -10.88 8.68 -3.54
N ASN A 82 -11.70 8.65 -4.59
CA ASN A 82 -11.37 9.29 -5.87
C ASN A 82 -11.23 10.83 -5.79
N ASP A 83 -11.70 11.40 -4.70
CA ASP A 83 -11.61 12.81 -4.33
C ASP A 83 -10.36 13.13 -3.47
N GLY A 84 -9.43 12.17 -3.36
CA GLY A 84 -8.12 12.34 -2.71
C GLY A 84 -8.20 12.43 -1.18
N LYS A 85 -9.30 11.94 -0.59
CA LYS A 85 -9.56 11.91 0.84
C LYS A 85 -9.56 10.50 1.39
#